data_AF-A0A2N5JLX6-F1
#
_entry.id   AF-A0A2N5JLX6-F1
#
_cell.length_a   1.000
_cell.length_b   1.000
_cell.length_c   1.000
_cell.angle_alpha   90.00
_cell.angle_beta   90.00
_cell.angle_gamma   90.00
#
_symmetry.space_group_name_H-M   'P 1'
#
loop_
_entity.id
_entity.type
_entity.pdbx_description
1 polymer ?
#
loop_
_entity_poly.entity_id
_entity_poly.type
_entity_poly.pdbx_seq_one_letter_code
_entity_poly.pdbx_strand_id
1 'polypeptide(L)'
;MDLASTCQQTDRLRVWVKANCSLDSKEGNYWLPIVLTARGPLYAEVIVKQADGSYRQPYPLPDRVKQPLFALGRQLLTYLEATPAVYLIQFALADEQICFDRVIPYPGEPAIASRGVQEPDLYTCHWLCLERQPLYDLIIRNSQ
;
A
#
# COMPACT_ATOMS: atom_id res chain seq x y z
N MET A 1 -12.80 -3.56 17.30
CA MET A 1 -11.70 -4.44 16.85
C MET A 1 -10.51 -3.54 16.58
N ASP A 2 -9.33 -3.85 17.13
CA ASP A 2 -8.14 -3.01 16.92
C ASP A 2 -7.48 -3.37 15.57
N LEU A 3 -7.51 -2.41 14.65
CA LEU A 3 -6.98 -2.55 13.29
C LEU A 3 -5.47 -2.85 13.29
N ALA A 4 -4.71 -2.27 14.23
CA ALA A 4 -3.28 -2.53 14.35
C ALA A 4 -3.02 -3.99 14.72
N SER A 5 -3.73 -4.51 15.73
CA SER A 5 -3.65 -5.92 16.13
C SER A 5 -4.07 -6.89 15.01
N THR A 6 -5.01 -6.50 14.14
CA THR A 6 -5.49 -7.35 13.03
C THR A 6 -4.49 -7.37 11.87
N CYS A 7 -3.87 -6.23 11.55
CA CYS A 7 -2.80 -6.17 10.55
C CYS A 7 -1.54 -6.96 10.98
N GLN A 8 -1.30 -7.05 12.29
CA GLN A 8 -0.23 -7.88 12.86
C GLN A 8 -0.48 -9.38 12.74
N GLN A 9 -1.72 -9.83 12.50
CA GLN A 9 -2.06 -11.23 12.28
C GLN A 9 -1.80 -11.64 10.82
N THR A 10 -0.55 -11.50 10.38
CA THR A 10 -0.14 -11.70 8.99
C THR A 10 -0.57 -13.08 8.45
N ASP A 11 -0.46 -14.15 9.22
CA ASP A 11 -0.87 -15.49 8.79
C ASP A 11 -2.37 -15.60 8.50
N ARG A 12 -3.22 -14.95 9.31
CA ARG A 12 -4.67 -14.93 9.08
C ARG A 12 -5.01 -14.16 7.81
N LEU A 13 -4.33 -13.04 7.57
CA LEU A 13 -4.52 -12.27 6.34
C LEU A 13 -4.07 -13.06 5.11
N ARG A 14 -2.95 -13.78 5.18
CA ARG A 14 -2.49 -14.65 4.08
C ARG A 14 -3.51 -15.74 3.75
N VAL A 15 -4.08 -16.39 4.76
CA VAL A 15 -5.17 -17.38 4.57
C VAL A 15 -6.39 -16.74 3.92
N TRP A 16 -6.81 -15.57 4.42
CA TRP A 16 -7.97 -14.86 3.87
C TRP A 16 -7.74 -14.44 2.41
N VAL A 17 -6.56 -13.90 2.09
CA VAL A 17 -6.18 -13.48 0.73
C VAL A 17 -6.14 -14.68 -0.22
N LYS A 18 -5.61 -15.83 0.23
CA LYS A 18 -5.64 -17.05 -0.59
C LYS A 18 -7.07 -17.49 -0.89
N ALA A 19 -7.94 -17.48 0.11
CA ALA A 19 -9.33 -17.93 -0.03
C ALA A 19 -10.22 -16.98 -0.86
N ASN A 20 -10.03 -15.66 -0.73
CA ASN A 20 -10.94 -14.66 -1.30
C ASN A 20 -10.38 -13.98 -2.56
N CYS A 21 -9.06 -13.93 -2.73
CA CYS A 21 -8.40 -13.26 -3.84
C CYS A 21 -7.61 -14.24 -4.74
N SER A 22 -7.50 -15.52 -4.35
CA SER A 22 -6.72 -16.55 -5.06
C SER A 22 -5.23 -16.21 -5.23
N LEU A 23 -4.67 -15.38 -4.35
CA LEU A 23 -3.25 -15.00 -4.39
C LEU A 23 -2.44 -15.85 -3.40
N ASP A 24 -1.26 -16.28 -3.85
CA ASP A 24 -0.27 -16.90 -2.96
C ASP A 24 0.40 -15.88 -2.05
N SER A 25 1.15 -16.38 -1.06
CA SER A 25 1.89 -15.55 -0.13
C SER A 25 3.39 -15.75 -0.25
N LYS A 26 4.14 -14.66 -0.23
CA LYS A 26 5.61 -14.64 -0.32
C LYS A 26 6.13 -13.39 0.36
N GLU A 27 7.37 -13.44 0.86
CA GLU A 27 8.06 -12.25 1.35
C GLU A 27 8.18 -11.21 0.22
N GLY A 28 7.69 -10.00 0.50
CA GLY A 28 7.57 -8.93 -0.47
C GLY A 28 8.69 -7.90 -0.40
N ASN A 29 9.09 -7.37 -1.54
CA ASN A 29 10.02 -6.25 -1.67
C ASN A 29 9.39 -5.05 -2.41
N TYR A 30 8.07 -5.08 -2.60
CA TYR A 30 7.27 -4.00 -3.15
C TYR A 30 6.18 -3.59 -2.16
N TRP A 31 5.81 -2.32 -2.20
CA TRP A 31 4.70 -1.77 -1.41
C TRP A 31 3.79 -0.96 -2.31
N LEU A 32 2.49 -1.24 -2.23
CA LEU A 32 1.45 -0.34 -2.73
C LEU A 32 1.00 0.56 -1.58
N PRO A 33 1.29 1.88 -1.63
CA PRO A 33 0.71 2.82 -0.68
C PRO A 33 -0.73 3.16 -1.07
N ILE A 34 -1.62 3.09 -0.10
CA ILE A 34 -3.04 3.45 -0.23
C ILE A 34 -3.35 4.52 0.81
N VAL A 35 -3.74 5.70 0.35
CA VAL A 35 -4.25 6.77 1.20
C VAL A 35 -5.76 6.61 1.28
N LEU A 36 -6.25 5.98 2.34
CA LEU A 36 -7.68 5.80 2.55
C LEU A 36 -8.27 7.09 3.13
N THR A 37 -9.18 7.71 2.38
CA THR A 37 -9.93 8.90 2.81
C THR A 37 -11.38 8.54 3.12
N ALA A 38 -12.14 9.47 3.68
CA ALA A 38 -13.59 9.31 3.84
C ALA A 38 -14.35 9.14 2.51
N ARG A 39 -13.76 9.57 1.38
CA ARG A 39 -14.35 9.43 0.03
C ARG A 39 -13.95 8.13 -0.67
N GLY A 40 -12.95 7.43 -0.13
CA GLY A 40 -12.38 6.22 -0.73
C GLY A 40 -10.86 6.25 -0.82
N PRO A 41 -10.26 5.17 -1.35
CA PRO A 41 -8.82 5.02 -1.47
C PRO A 41 -8.25 5.84 -2.63
N LEU A 42 -7.15 6.54 -2.36
CA LEU A 42 -6.25 7.10 -3.36
C LEU A 42 -5.00 6.24 -3.42
N TYR A 43 -4.67 5.72 -4.60
CA TYR A 43 -3.55 4.82 -4.81
C TYR A 43 -2.32 5.62 -5.24
N ALA A 44 -1.23 5.49 -4.49
CA ALA A 44 0.05 6.03 -4.88
C ALA A 44 0.78 5.08 -5.85
N GLU A 45 1.82 5.58 -6.52
CA GLU A 45 2.74 4.72 -7.26
C GLU A 45 3.49 3.78 -6.32
N VAL A 46 3.80 2.59 -6.82
CA VAL A 46 4.44 1.52 -6.03
C VAL A 46 5.84 1.92 -5.58
N ILE A 47 6.22 1.45 -4.40
CA ILE A 47 7.55 1.60 -3.83
C ILE A 47 8.26 0.25 -3.92
N VAL A 48 9.56 0.24 -4.24
CA VAL A 48 10.39 -0.97 -4.26
C VAL A 48 11.60 -0.80 -3.33
N LYS A 49 12.00 -1.86 -2.64
CA LYS A 49 13.28 -1.93 -1.93
C LYS A 49 14.37 -2.40 -2.90
N GLN A 50 15.44 -1.61 -3.01
CA GLN A 50 16.60 -1.88 -3.85
C GLN A 50 17.59 -2.81 -3.10
N ALA A 51 18.54 -3.39 -3.84
CA ALA A 51 19.53 -4.31 -3.28
C ALA A 51 20.46 -3.65 -2.25
N ASP A 52 20.68 -2.33 -2.36
CA ASP A 52 21.46 -1.53 -1.41
C ASP A 52 20.66 -1.14 -0.14
N GLY A 53 19.41 -1.59 -0.03
CA GLY A 53 18.52 -1.31 1.09
C GLY A 53 17.74 0.00 0.96
N SER A 54 18.00 0.82 -0.07
CA SER A 54 17.23 2.04 -0.33
C SER A 54 15.83 1.74 -0.86
N TYR A 55 14.93 2.72 -0.74
CA TYR A 55 13.56 2.64 -1.27
C TYR A 55 13.39 3.60 -2.44
N ARG A 56 12.72 3.16 -3.50
CA ARG A 56 12.46 3.96 -4.70
C ARG A 56 10.98 4.03 -5.01
N GLN A 57 10.51 5.25 -5.26
CA GLN A 57 9.19 5.58 -5.81
C GLN A 57 9.41 6.60 -6.95
N PRO A 58 8.63 6.58 -8.04
CA PRO A 58 7.69 5.53 -8.42
C PRO A 58 8.40 4.28 -8.97
N TYR A 59 7.84 3.11 -8.68
CA TYR A 59 8.14 1.87 -9.39
C TYR A 59 7.01 1.59 -10.39
N PRO A 60 7.27 1.71 -11.71
CA PRO A 60 6.24 1.48 -12.70
C PRO A 60 5.85 0.00 -12.72
N LEU A 61 4.55 -0.25 -12.72
CA LEU A 61 3.97 -1.57 -12.97
C LEU A 61 3.09 -1.52 -14.22
N PRO A 62 3.05 -2.61 -15.02
CA PRO A 62 2.11 -2.70 -16.12
C PRO A 62 0.67 -2.77 -15.59
N ASP A 63 -0.29 -2.24 -16.34
CA ASP A 63 -1.70 -2.13 -15.89
C ASP A 63 -2.32 -3.48 -15.52
N ARG A 64 -1.93 -4.56 -16.21
CA ARG A 64 -2.36 -5.93 -15.90
C ARG A 64 -1.96 -6.40 -14.50
N VAL A 65 -0.96 -5.78 -13.88
CA VAL A 65 -0.57 -6.01 -12.48
C VAL A 65 -1.20 -4.95 -11.58
N LYS A 66 -1.24 -3.67 -12.00
CA LYS A 66 -1.83 -2.58 -11.20
C LYS A 66 -3.30 -2.82 -10.88
N GLN A 67 -4.11 -3.22 -11.86
CA GLN A 67 -5.55 -3.37 -11.66
C GLN A 67 -5.90 -4.46 -10.63
N PRO A 68 -5.36 -5.70 -10.71
CA PRO A 68 -5.54 -6.69 -9.64
C PRO A 68 -5.01 -6.22 -8.28
N LEU A 69 -3.89 -5.49 -8.25
CA LEU A 69 -3.32 -4.98 -7.01
C LEU A 69 -4.22 -3.94 -6.33
N PHE A 70 -4.87 -3.06 -7.09
CA PHE A 70 -5.86 -2.12 -6.57
C PHE A 70 -7.13 -2.83 -6.11
N ALA A 71 -7.56 -3.86 -6.84
CA ALA A 71 -8.70 -4.68 -6.43
C ALA A 71 -8.42 -5.39 -5.08
N LEU A 72 -7.23 -5.98 -4.92
CA LEU A 72 -6.76 -6.55 -3.67
C LEU A 72 -6.80 -5.48 -2.56
N GLY A 73 -6.23 -4.30 -2.81
CA GLY A 73 -6.17 -3.24 -1.80
C GLY A 73 -7.55 -2.82 -1.30
N ARG A 74 -8.49 -2.60 -2.22
CA ARG A 74 -9.88 -2.31 -1.86
C ARG A 74 -10.52 -3.43 -1.04
N GLN A 75 -10.44 -4.69 -1.52
CA GLN A 75 -11.05 -5.83 -0.85
C GLN A 75 -10.51 -6.03 0.57
N LEU A 76 -9.20 -5.91 0.73
CA LEU A 76 -8.52 -6.14 1.99
C LEU A 76 -8.81 -5.03 3.00
N LEU A 77 -8.81 -3.76 2.58
CA LEU A 77 -9.19 -2.63 3.44
C LEU A 77 -10.68 -2.67 3.83
N THR A 78 -11.57 -3.11 2.94
CA THR A 78 -12.98 -3.35 3.27
C THR A 78 -13.13 -4.47 4.30
N TYR A 79 -12.44 -5.60 4.11
CA TYR A 79 -12.46 -6.72 5.05
C TYR A 79 -11.93 -6.33 6.44
N LEU A 80 -10.93 -5.46 6.49
CA LEU A 80 -10.34 -4.94 7.73
C LEU A 80 -11.18 -3.86 8.41
N GLU A 81 -12.28 -3.40 7.80
CA GLU A 81 -13.05 -2.23 8.24
C GLU A 81 -12.13 -1.01 8.47
N ALA A 82 -11.19 -0.81 7.54
CA ALA A 82 -10.12 0.17 7.65
C ALA A 82 -10.66 1.61 7.80
N THR A 83 -10.07 2.37 8.72
CA THR A 83 -10.38 3.79 8.93
C THR A 83 -9.48 4.69 8.08
N PRO A 84 -9.84 5.97 7.86
CA PRO A 84 -9.01 6.88 7.08
C PRO A 84 -7.59 7.00 7.63
N ALA A 85 -6.61 6.58 6.82
CA ALA A 85 -5.19 6.53 7.15
C ALA A 85 -4.39 6.15 5.89
N VAL A 86 -3.07 6.06 6.04
CA VAL A 86 -2.19 5.46 5.04
C VAL A 86 -1.93 4.00 5.39
N TYR A 87 -2.08 3.15 4.38
CA TYR A 87 -1.81 1.72 4.45
C TYR A 87 -0.76 1.36 3.42
N LEU A 88 0.13 0.43 3.78
CA LEU A 88 1.07 -0.16 2.84
C LEU A 88 0.73 -1.64 2.67
N ILE A 89 0.43 -2.05 1.45
CA ILE A 89 0.31 -3.48 1.11
C ILE A 89 1.66 -3.92 0.57
N GLN A 90 2.32 -4.81 1.31
CA GLN A 90 3.58 -5.41 0.91
C GLN A 90 3.31 -6.66 0.07
N PHE A 91 4.04 -6.81 -1.03
CA PHE A 91 3.88 -7.93 -1.95
C PHE A 91 5.17 -8.26 -2.69
N ALA A 92 5.22 -9.45 -3.27
CA ALA A 92 6.24 -9.87 -4.23
C ALA A 92 5.62 -10.04 -5.62
N LEU A 93 6.48 -10.08 -6.63
CA LEU A 93 6.14 -10.50 -7.97
C LEU A 93 6.83 -11.84 -8.26
N ALA A 94 6.05 -12.86 -8.59
CA ALA A 94 6.55 -14.15 -9.09
C ALA A 94 5.93 -14.38 -10.46
N ASP A 95 6.74 -14.39 -11.52
CA ASP A 95 6.27 -14.47 -12.92
C ASP A 95 5.13 -13.48 -13.21
N GLU A 96 5.30 -12.25 -12.69
CA GLU A 96 4.35 -11.13 -12.82
C GLU A 96 2.98 -11.36 -12.14
N GLN A 97 2.83 -12.42 -11.36
CA GLN A 97 1.73 -12.59 -10.42
C GLN A 97 2.06 -11.97 -9.07
N ILE A 98 1.05 -11.35 -8.47
CA ILE A 98 1.13 -10.74 -7.15
C ILE A 98 1.12 -11.86 -6.10
N CYS A 99 2.13 -11.89 -5.25
CA CYS A 99 2.12 -12.69 -4.03
C CYS A 99 2.01 -11.75 -2.82
N PHE A 100 0.97 -11.91 -2.01
CA PHE A 100 0.73 -11.07 -0.85
C PHE A 100 1.72 -11.38 0.28
N ASP A 101 2.24 -10.36 0.96
CA ASP A 101 3.04 -10.55 2.17
C ASP A 101 2.24 -10.16 3.42
N ARG A 102 1.93 -8.86 3.56
CA ARG A 102 1.30 -8.27 4.73
C ARG A 102 0.69 -6.90 4.42
N VAL A 103 -0.07 -6.38 5.38
CA VAL A 103 -0.56 -5.00 5.39
C VAL A 103 0.00 -4.26 6.61
N ILE A 104 0.45 -3.03 6.40
CA ILE A 104 0.99 -2.14 7.44
C ILE A 104 0.05 -0.94 7.54
N PRO A 105 -0.60 -0.69 8.70
CA PRO A 105 -1.63 0.35 8.85
C PRO A 105 -1.05 1.74 9.20
N TYR A 106 0.13 2.06 8.66
CA TYR A 106 0.80 3.36 8.84
C TYR A 106 1.92 3.52 7.80
N PRO A 107 2.47 4.74 7.62
CA PRO A 107 3.64 4.97 6.77
C PRO A 107 4.89 4.36 7.44
N GLY A 108 5.18 3.11 7.11
CA GLY A 108 6.41 2.42 7.54
C GLY A 108 7.66 2.97 6.86
N GLU A 109 8.81 2.32 7.05
CA GLU A 109 10.09 2.72 6.43
C GLU A 109 10.01 3.02 4.92
N PRO A 110 9.31 2.23 4.08
CA PRO A 110 9.26 2.49 2.63
C PRO A 110 8.67 3.86 2.28
N ALA A 111 7.83 4.44 3.15
CA ALA A 111 7.19 5.73 2.91
C ALA A 111 8.19 6.88 2.75
N ILE A 112 9.45 6.72 3.19
CA ILE A 112 10.51 7.71 2.98
C ILE A 112 10.73 8.01 1.49
N ALA A 113 10.50 7.03 0.61
CA ALA A 113 10.65 7.20 -0.84
C ALA A 113 9.67 8.22 -1.46
N SER A 114 8.60 8.57 -0.74
CA SER A 114 7.66 9.60 -1.19
C SER A 114 8.17 11.02 -0.99
N ARG A 115 9.15 11.25 -0.10
CA ARG A 115 9.63 12.60 0.20
C ARG A 115 10.39 13.17 -0.99
N GLY A 116 9.96 14.33 -1.46
CA GLY A 116 10.54 15.01 -2.63
C GLY A 116 10.12 14.41 -3.98
N VAL A 117 9.34 13.33 -3.98
CA VAL A 117 8.84 12.65 -5.20
C VAL A 117 7.33 12.75 -5.31
N GLN A 118 6.59 12.62 -4.21
CA GLN A 118 5.14 12.72 -4.19
C GLN A 118 4.71 13.93 -3.36
N GLU A 119 3.64 14.61 -3.77
CA GLU A 119 3.02 15.68 -3.01
C GLU A 119 1.50 15.48 -2.88
N PRO A 120 0.95 15.48 -1.64
CA PRO A 120 1.68 15.40 -0.37
C PRO A 120 2.44 14.06 -0.23
N ASP A 121 3.53 14.07 0.55
CA ASP A 121 4.24 12.83 0.88
C ASP A 121 3.38 11.94 1.79
N LEU A 122 3.71 10.65 1.90
CA LEU A 122 2.87 9.68 2.61
C LEU A 122 2.74 9.94 4.12
N TYR A 123 3.71 10.60 4.76
CA TYR A 123 3.58 11.00 6.16
C TYR A 123 2.59 12.14 6.31
N THR A 124 2.67 13.12 5.41
CA THR A 124 1.73 14.23 5.32
C THR A 124 0.32 13.72 5.02
N CYS A 125 0.16 12.79 4.07
CA CYS A 125 -1.12 12.14 3.79
C CYS A 125 -1.72 11.50 5.03
N HIS A 126 -0.92 10.75 5.79
CA HIS A 126 -1.37 10.08 7.01
C HIS A 126 -1.87 11.07 8.04
N TRP A 127 -1.11 12.13 8.28
CA TRP A 127 -1.51 13.20 9.20
C TRP A 127 -2.83 13.85 8.77
N LEU A 128 -2.99 14.20 7.49
CA LEU A 128 -4.21 14.79 6.96
C LEU A 128 -5.42 13.85 7.13
N CYS A 129 -5.25 12.55 6.91
CA CYS A 129 -6.30 11.56 7.14
C CYS A 129 -6.74 11.52 8.61
N LEU A 130 -5.79 11.51 9.56
CA LEU A 130 -6.09 11.49 10.99
C LEU A 130 -6.83 12.78 11.43
N GLU A 131 -6.40 13.93 10.91
CA GLU A 131 -7.01 15.24 11.17
C GLU A 131 -8.29 15.50 10.37
N ARG A 132 -8.73 14.54 9.54
CA ARG A 132 -9.90 14.65 8.65
C ARG A 132 -9.82 15.88 7.72
N GLN A 133 -8.61 16.28 7.36
CA GLN A 133 -8.35 17.35 6.42
C GLN A 133 -8.59 16.85 4.99
N PRO A 134 -8.98 17.74 4.07
CA PRO A 134 -9.21 17.35 2.69
C PRO A 134 -7.90 16.91 2.01
N LEU A 135 -7.96 15.77 1.32
CA LEU A 135 -6.91 15.28 0.44
C LEU A 135 -7.55 14.92 -0.89
N TYR A 136 -7.15 15.64 -1.94
CA TYR A 136 -7.82 15.56 -3.25
C TYR A 136 -7.09 14.66 -4.23
N ASP A 137 -5.76 14.73 -4.25
CA ASP A 137 -4.94 14.02 -5.23
C ASP A 137 -3.53 13.75 -4.69
N LEU A 138 -2.83 12.84 -5.36
CA LEU A 138 -1.43 12.50 -5.14
C LEU A 138 -0.64 12.80 -6.41
N ILE A 139 0.25 13.80 -6.35
CA ILE A 139 1.00 14.24 -7.52
C ILE A 139 2.42 13.67 -7.44
N ILE A 140 2.84 12.92 -8.47
CA ILE A 140 4.25 12.54 -8.65
C ILE A 140 4.98 13.72 -9.30
N ARG A 141 5.87 14.35 -8.55
CA ARG A 141 6.86 15.30 -9.07
C ARG A 141 7.93 14.50 -9.78
N ASN A 142 7.94 14.54 -11.12
CA ASN A 142 9.02 13.95 -11.89
C ASN A 142 10.35 14.52 -11.42
N SER A 143 11.19 13.67 -10.82
CA SER A 143 12.61 13.96 -10.69
C SER A 143 13.18 13.87 -12.11
N GLN A 144 13.64 15.00 -12.65
CA GLN A 144 14.53 14.99 -13.81
C GLN A 144 15.81 14.24 -13.48
#